data_AF-A0A2V8DXM2-F1
#
_entry.id   AF-A0A2V8DXM2-F1
#
_cell.length_a   1.000
_cell.length_b   1.000
_cell.length_c   1.000
_cell.angle_alpha   90.00
_cell.angle_beta   90.00
_cell.angle_gamma   90.00
#
_symmetry.space_group_name_H-M   'P 1'
#
loop_
_entity.id
_entity.type
_entity.pdbx_description
1 polymer ?
#
loop_
_entity_poly.entity_id
_entity_poly.type
_entity_poly.pdbx_seq_one_letter_code
_entity_poly.pdbx_strand_id
1 'polypeptide(L)'
;TMDVKGQDGTVVTWRVEAGAPNALFRRGFRRDSLPVGTEIVVEGFRAKNGTPTANGRDLTLPDGRKLFMGSSGTGAPGDPSEPK
;
A
#
# COMPACT_ATOMS: atom_id res chain seq x y z
N THR A 1 5.56 -8.00 3.11
CA THR A 1 6.50 -6.93 3.50
C THR A 1 7.22 -6.47 2.27
N MET A 2 7.89 -5.32 2.32
CA MET A 2 8.61 -4.75 1.17
C MET A 2 9.96 -4.24 1.64
N ASP A 3 11.04 -4.63 0.97
CA ASP A 3 12.37 -4.14 1.28
C ASP A 3 12.64 -2.86 0.50
N VAL A 4 13.04 -1.80 1.20
CA VAL A 4 13.29 -0.48 0.62
C VAL A 4 14.73 -0.09 0.89
N LYS A 5 15.48 0.18 -0.18
CA LYS A 5 16.86 0.65 -0.09
C LYS A 5 16.88 2.17 0.09
N GLY A 6 17.47 2.63 1.19
CA GLY A 6 17.72 4.04 1.47
C GLY A 6 18.85 4.61 0.62
N GLN A 7 18.97 5.93 0.60
CA GLN A 7 20.02 6.64 -0.14
C GLN A 7 21.43 6.33 0.37
N ASP A 8 21.55 5.97 1.65
CA ASP A 8 22.78 5.53 2.30
C ASP A 8 23.14 4.05 2.02
N GLY A 9 22.32 3.37 1.22
CA GLY A 9 22.50 1.95 0.88
C GLY A 9 21.94 0.97 1.91
N THR A 10 21.39 1.46 3.04
CA THR A 10 20.73 0.60 4.04
C THR A 10 19.44 0.03 3.48
N VAL A 11 19.09 -1.19 3.87
CA VAL A 11 17.82 -1.81 3.49
C VAL A 11 16.92 -1.87 4.72
N VAL A 12 15.71 -1.34 4.58
CA VAL A 12 14.68 -1.33 5.63
C VAL A 12 13.49 -2.13 5.15
N THR A 13 13.06 -3.12 5.93
CA THR A 13 11.84 -3.88 5.67
C THR A 13 10.63 -3.11 6.17
N TRP A 14 9.75 -2.75 5.24
CA TRP A 14 8.48 -2.08 5.49
C TRP A 14 7.31 -3.07 5.58
N ARG A 15 6.37 -2.75 6.48
CA ARG A 15 5.05 -3.38 6.54
C ARG A 15 4.01 -2.36 6.10
N VAL A 16 3.30 -2.66 5.02
CA VAL A 16 2.23 -1.81 4.50
C VAL A 16 0.90 -2.49 4.79
N GLU A 17 0.01 -1.78 5.46
CA GLU A 17 -1.37 -2.20 5.67
C GLU A 17 -2.21 -1.83 4.45
N ALA A 18 -3.15 -2.71 4.11
CA ALA A 18 -4.13 -2.50 3.05
C ALA A 18 -5.53 -2.84 3.59
N GLY A 19 -6.56 -2.45 2.84
CA GLY A 19 -7.95 -2.73 3.17
C GLY A 19 -8.26 -4.23 3.22
N ALA A 20 -9.48 -4.55 3.66
CA ALA A 20 -9.92 -5.92 3.83
C ALA A 20 -9.74 -6.76 2.54
N PRO A 21 -9.31 -8.05 2.63
CA PRO A 21 -9.02 -8.88 1.47
C PRO A 21 -10.13 -8.93 0.41
N ASN A 22 -11.40 -9.02 0.84
CA ASN A 22 -12.55 -9.05 -0.07
C ASN A 22 -12.72 -7.75 -0.86
N ALA A 23 -12.39 -6.60 -0.26
CA ALA A 23 -12.42 -5.31 -0.95
C ALA A 23 -11.31 -5.22 -2.00
N LEU A 24 -10.10 -5.69 -1.67
CA LEU A 24 -8.98 -5.73 -2.61
C LEU A 24 -9.27 -6.66 -3.79
N PHE A 25 -9.88 -7.83 -3.54
CA PHE A 25 -10.24 -8.76 -4.61
C PHE A 25 -11.21 -8.13 -5.62
N ARG A 26 -12.22 -7.39 -5.15
CA ARG A 26 -13.15 -6.65 -6.03
C ARG A 26 -12.47 -5.52 -6.80
N ARG A 27 -11.31 -5.04 -6.35
CA ARG A 27 -10.48 -4.03 -7.03
C ARG A 27 -9.43 -4.63 -7.96
N GLY A 28 -9.47 -5.95 -8.19
CA GLY A 28 -8.60 -6.64 -9.13
C GLY A 28 -7.33 -7.22 -8.53
N PHE A 29 -7.12 -7.13 -7.21
CA PHE A 29 -6.06 -7.90 -6.56
C PHE A 29 -6.39 -9.39 -6.62
N ARG A 30 -5.41 -10.17 -7.03
CA ARG A 30 -5.41 -11.63 -6.99
C ARG A 30 -4.20 -12.10 -6.21
N ARG A 31 -4.22 -13.37 -5.82
CA ARG A 31 -3.13 -13.99 -5.03
C ARG A 31 -1.77 -13.89 -5.73
N ASP A 32 -1.79 -13.92 -7.05
CA ASP A 32 -0.65 -13.87 -7.96
C ASP A 32 -0.34 -12.47 -8.49
N SER A 33 -1.06 -11.42 -8.05
CA SER A 33 -0.84 -10.05 -8.52
C SER A 33 0.48 -9.43 -8.04
N LEU A 34 1.10 -9.99 -6.99
CA LEU A 34 2.36 -9.51 -6.42
C LEU A 34 3.32 -10.68 -6.12
N PRO A 35 3.94 -11.29 -7.15
CA PRO A 35 5.02 -12.23 -6.94
C PRO A 35 6.17 -11.60 -6.14
N VAL A 36 6.88 -12.42 -5.36
CA VAL A 36 8.11 -11.98 -4.68
C VAL A 36 9.12 -11.48 -5.72
N GLY A 37 9.77 -10.35 -5.43
CA GLY A 37 10.69 -9.69 -6.34
C GLY A 37 10.04 -8.68 -7.30
N THR A 38 8.71 -8.53 -7.26
CA THR A 38 8.03 -7.47 -8.01
C THR A 38 8.39 -6.10 -7.43
N GLU A 39 8.98 -5.24 -8.26
CA GLU A 39 9.19 -3.83 -7.89
C GLU A 39 7.87 -3.08 -7.94
N ILE A 40 7.51 -2.42 -6.84
CA ILE A 40 6.24 -1.71 -6.71
C ILE A 40 6.48 -0.33 -6.09
N VAL A 41 5.57 0.59 -6.40
CA VAL A 41 5.50 1.88 -5.71
C VAL A 41 4.25 1.89 -4.84
N VAL A 42 4.43 2.17 -3.56
CA VAL A 42 3.33 2.33 -2.61
C VAL A 42 3.23 3.80 -2.22
N GLU A 43 2.07 4.40 -2.47
CA GLU A 43 1.70 5.68 -1.88
C GLU A 43 0.90 5.41 -0.60
N GLY A 44 1.23 6.10 0.48
CA GLY A 44 0.57 5.87 1.76
C GLY A 44 1.04 6.79 2.87
N PHE A 45 0.56 6.52 4.08
CA PHE A 45 0.81 7.31 5.28
C PHE A 45 1.67 6.52 6.25
N ARG A 46 2.90 6.99 6.48
CA ARG A 46 3.81 6.39 7.47
C ARG A 46 3.23 6.53 8.88
N ALA A 47 3.41 5.50 9.70
CA ALA A 47 3.05 5.55 11.12
C ALA A 47 3.81 6.66 11.86
N LYS A 48 3.12 7.37 12.76
CA LYS A 48 3.69 8.48 13.56
C LYS A 48 4.71 8.02 14.59
N ASN A 49 4.72 6.73 14.94
CA ASN A 49 5.61 6.14 15.95
C ASN A 49 7.03 5.86 15.43
N GLY A 50 7.37 6.29 14.21
CA GLY A 50 8.70 6.16 13.63
C GLY A 50 9.04 4.77 13.07
N THR A 51 8.19 3.75 13.30
CA THR A 51 8.41 2.40 12.76
C THR A 51 8.29 2.38 11.22
N PRO A 52 8.92 1.40 10.53
CA PRO A 52 8.77 1.21 9.09
C PRO A 52 7.43 0.53 8.76
N THR A 53 6.35 1.18 9.21
CA THR A 53 4.98 0.76 8.96
C THR A 53 4.23 1.91 8.30
N ALA A 54 3.30 1.59 7.39
CA ALA A 54 2.49 2.58 6.71
C ALA A 54 1.09 2.03 6.41
N ASN A 55 0.11 2.91 6.37
CA ASN A 55 -1.18 2.63 5.77
C ASN A 55 -1.11 2.93 4.27
N GLY A 56 -1.27 1.92 3.42
CA GLY A 56 -1.17 2.04 1.97
C GLY A 56 -2.47 2.56 1.34
N ARG A 57 -2.37 3.61 0.53
CA ARG A 57 -3.47 4.17 -0.25
C ARG A 57 -3.51 3.55 -1.65
N ASP A 58 -2.39 3.62 -2.36
CA ASP A 58 -2.28 3.15 -3.74
C ASP A 58 -1.04 2.30 -3.96
N LEU A 59 -1.16 1.34 -4.87
CA LEU A 59 -0.08 0.51 -5.38
C LEU A 59 0.06 0.75 -6.88
N THR A 60 1.26 1.06 -7.35
CA THR A 60 1.58 1.08 -8.78
C THR A 60 2.48 -0.10 -9.11
N LEU A 61 2.05 -0.89 -10.10
CA LEU A 61 2.78 -2.04 -10.63
C LEU A 61 3.79 -1.62 -11.72
N PRO A 62 4.78 -2.46 -12.07
CA PRO A 62 5.75 -2.16 -13.14
C PRO A 62 5.12 -1.88 -14.50
N ASP A 63 3.94 -2.45 -14.77
CA ASP A 63 3.17 -2.24 -16.00
C ASP A 63 2.41 -0.90 -16.04
N GLY A 64 2.56 -0.06 -15.00
CA GLY A 64 1.90 1.24 -14.85
C GLY A 64 0.48 1.16 -14.28
N ARG A 65 -0.05 -0.04 -14.03
CA ARG A 65 -1.39 -0.22 -13.47
C ARG A 65 -1.41 0.18 -12.00
N LYS A 66 -2.37 1.04 -11.65
CA LYS A 66 -2.57 1.55 -10.29
C LYS A 66 -3.77 0.87 -9.63
N LEU A 67 -3.58 0.34 -8.43
CA LEU A 67 -4.60 -0.34 -7.63
C LEU A 67 -4.79 0.38 -6.30
N PHE A 68 -6.04 0.72 -5.96
CA PHE A 68 -6.36 1.35 -4.69
C PHE A 68 -6.39 0.31 -3.55
N MET A 69 -5.48 0.47 -2.59
CA MET A 69 -5.30 -0.40 -1.42
C MET A 69 -5.96 0.12 -0.15
N GLY A 70 -6.41 1.38 -0.13
CA GLY A 70 -6.98 2.00 1.07
C GLY A 70 -8.24 1.30 1.58
N SER A 71 -8.46 1.34 2.89
CA SER A 71 -9.77 1.02 3.47
C SER A 71 -10.70 2.23 3.35
N SER A 72 -12.01 2.01 3.33
CA SER A 72 -12.99 3.11 3.46
C SER A 72 -12.98 3.68 4.88
N GLY A 73 -13.31 4.98 5.02
CA GLY A 73 -13.51 5.64 6.30
C GLY A 73 -12.21 5.87 7.09
N THR A 74 -11.06 5.87 6.43
CA THR A 74 -9.75 6.02 7.09
C THR A 74 -9.42 7.46 7.47
N GLY A 75 -10.18 8.42 6.95
CA GLY A 75 -9.89 9.85 7.10
C GLY A 75 -8.65 10.31 6.33
N ALA A 76 -8.17 9.50 5.37
CA ALA A 76 -7.10 9.89 4.47
C ALA A 76 -7.53 11.07 3.57
N PRO A 77 -6.64 12.02 3.25
CA PRO A 77 -6.91 13.05 2.27
C PRO A 77 -7.40 12.47 0.92
N GLY A 78 -8.64 12.79 0.55
CA GLY A 78 -9.29 12.30 -0.67
C GLY A 78 -10.18 11.06 -0.49
N ASP A 79 -10.28 10.50 0.72
CA ASP A 79 -11.26 9.45 1.03
C ASP A 79 -12.66 10.09 0.97
N PRO A 80 -13.61 9.56 0.18
CA PRO A 80 -14.98 10.06 0.21
C PRO A 80 -15.51 9.85 1.64
N SER A 81 -15.91 10.95 2.29
CA SER A 81 -16.58 10.88 3.59
C SER A 81 -17.79 9.96 3.45
N GLU A 82 -17.85 8.90 4.27
CA GLU A 82 -19.01 8.03 4.33
C GLU A 82 -20.25 8.91 4.61
N PRO A 83 -21.29 8.88 3.76
CA PRO A 83 -22.51 9.60 4.05
C PRO A 83 -23.09 8.99 5.34
N LYS A 84 -23.30 9.84 6.33
CA LYS A 84 -23.87 9.48 7.63
C LYS A 84 -25.33 9.04 7.51
#